data_AF-A0A1I8BGE8-F1
#
_entry.id   AF-A0A1I8BGE8-F1
#
_cell.length_a   1.000
_cell.length_b   1.000
_cell.length_c   1.000
_cell.angle_alpha   90.00
_cell.angle_beta   90.00
_cell.angle_gamma   90.00
#
_symmetry.space_group_name_H-M   'P 1'
#
loop_
_entity.id
_entity.type
_entity.pdbx_description
1 polymer ?
#
loop_
_entity_poly.entity_id
_entity_poly.type
_entity_poly.pdbx_seq_one_letter_code
_entity_poly.pdbx_strand_id
1 'polypeptide(L)'
;MGEISEEPELKAEIDSVCGMEWRKFDWSNLPDDVRSSQFFAWKVFIMAQIFSEFDTFIWCDTSITFHDTNALNPLFDLIENGTVSPVILPSGM
;
A
#
# COMPACT_ATOMS: atom_id res chain seq x y z
N MET A 1 8.57 13.53 -4.13
CA MET A 1 8.18 12.26 -3.48
C MET A 1 8.26 12.50 -2.00
N GLY A 2 7.23 12.16 -1.23
CA GLY A 2 7.21 12.42 0.20
C GLY A 2 8.42 11.79 0.85
N GLU A 3 9.34 12.62 1.32
CA GLU A 3 10.28 12.19 2.35
C GLU A 3 9.40 11.86 3.54
N ILE A 4 9.16 10.57 3.77
CA ILE A 4 8.85 10.13 5.12
C ILE A 4 10.11 10.50 5.87
N SER A 5 10.03 11.51 6.73
CA SER A 5 11.14 11.87 7.57
C SER A 5 11.55 10.59 8.28
N GLU A 6 12.83 10.24 8.20
CA GLU A 6 13.40 9.09 8.92
C GLU A 6 13.44 9.40 10.43
N GLU A 7 12.36 9.97 10.96
CA GLU A 7 12.20 10.39 12.34
C GLU A 7 11.98 9.14 13.19
N PRO A 8 12.99 8.75 13.99
CA PRO A 8 12.95 7.50 14.74
C PRO A 8 11.79 7.46 15.76
N GLU A 9 11.35 8.64 16.20
CA GLU A 9 10.28 8.81 17.18
C GLU A 9 8.91 8.42 16.59
N LEU A 10 8.58 8.89 15.38
CA LEU A 10 7.33 8.53 14.69
C LEU A 10 7.29 7.02 14.40
N LYS A 11 8.44 6.45 14.02
CA LYS A 11 8.55 5.01 13.80
C LYS A 11 8.25 4.22 15.08
N ALA A 12 8.87 4.61 16.19
CA ALA A 12 8.67 3.96 17.48
C ALA A 12 7.23 4.10 17.98
N GLU A 13 6.60 5.25 17.74
CA GLU A 13 5.19 5.47 18.05
C GLU A 13 4.29 4.48 17.31
N ILE A 14 4.44 4.36 15.98
CA ILE A 14 3.57 3.48 15.20
C ILE A 14 3.84 1.99 15.50
N ASP A 15 5.11 1.60 15.61
CA ASP A 15 5.50 0.23 15.97
C ASP A 15 4.94 -0.20 17.35
N SER A 16 4.65 0.76 18.24
CA SER A 16 4.04 0.48 19.55
C SER A 16 2.54 0.13 19.48
N VAL A 17 1.85 0.54 18.41
CA VAL A 17 0.41 0.36 18.22
C VAL A 17 0.09 -0.81 17.29
N CYS A 18 0.95 -1.07 16.30
CA CYS A 18 0.76 -2.17 15.36
C CYS A 18 2.08 -2.82 14.93
N GLY A 19 2.00 -4.05 14.43
CA GLY A 19 3.13 -4.76 13.81
C GLY A 19 3.46 -4.16 12.45
N MET A 20 4.15 -3.02 12.45
CA MET A 20 4.50 -2.25 11.26
C MET A 20 5.81 -2.76 10.64
N GLU A 21 5.82 -2.94 9.32
CA GLU A 21 7.03 -3.23 8.55
C GLU A 21 7.30 -2.10 7.55
N TRP A 22 8.50 -1.53 7.61
CA TRP A 22 8.93 -0.47 6.71
C TRP A 22 9.73 -1.05 5.55
N ARG A 23 9.32 -0.72 4.32
CA ARG A 23 9.99 -1.18 3.09
C ARG A 23 10.42 0.01 2.24
N LYS A 24 11.63 -0.08 1.68
CA LYS A 24 12.19 0.93 0.78
C LYS A 24 12.33 0.34 -0.61
N PHE A 25 11.76 1.01 -1.60
CA PHE A 25 11.97 0.65 -2.99
C PHE A 25 13.35 1.12 -3.45
N ASP A 26 14.12 0.20 -4.03
CA ASP A 26 15.43 0.51 -4.58
C ASP A 26 15.29 1.08 -6.00
N TRP A 27 15.29 2.41 -6.06
CA TRP A 27 15.23 3.16 -7.31
C TRP A 27 16.50 3.03 -8.17
N SER A 28 17.61 2.49 -7.63
CA SER A 28 18.89 2.44 -8.36
C SER A 28 18.84 1.57 -9.61
N ASN A 29 17.93 0.58 -9.65
CA ASN A 29 17.77 -0.35 -10.76
C ASN A 29 16.90 0.20 -11.91
N LEU A 30 16.36 1.41 -11.78
CA LEU A 30 15.52 2.03 -12.81
C LEU A 30 16.33 2.99 -13.70
N PRO A 31 15.97 3.15 -14.99
CA PRO A 31 16.58 4.12 -15.89
C PRO A 31 16.46 5.57 -15.37
N ASP A 32 17.41 6.44 -15.73
CA ASP A 32 17.47 7.83 -15.26
C ASP A 32 16.20 8.64 -15.54
N ASP A 33 15.61 8.44 -16.72
CA ASP A 33 14.37 9.09 -17.12
C ASP A 33 13.17 8.69 -16.24
N VAL A 34 13.23 7.48 -15.67
CA VAL A 34 12.21 6.95 -14.76
C VAL A 34 12.48 7.45 -13.34
N ARG A 35 13.74 7.46 -12.88
CA ARG A 35 14.11 7.94 -11.55
C ARG A 35 13.79 9.42 -11.34
N SER A 36 13.90 10.22 -12.40
CA SER A 36 13.56 11.66 -12.39
C SER A 36 12.06 11.93 -12.54
N SER A 37 11.26 10.89 -12.80
CA SER A 37 9.83 10.99 -13.00
C SER A 37 9.11 11.31 -11.69
N GLN A 38 8.40 12.44 -11.63
CA GLN A 38 7.55 12.80 -10.49
C GLN A 38 6.14 12.22 -10.59
N PHE A 39 5.88 11.35 -11.57
CA PHE A 39 4.54 10.82 -11.81
C PHE A 39 4.21 9.67 -10.86
N PHE A 40 3.00 9.67 -10.32
CA PHE A 40 2.50 8.63 -9.42
C PHE A 40 2.17 7.29 -10.12
N ALA A 41 2.34 7.20 -11.44
CA ALA A 41 2.04 6.02 -12.24
C ALA A 41 2.87 4.77 -11.82
N TRP A 42 4.02 4.97 -11.18
CA TRP A 42 4.93 3.90 -10.80
C TRP A 42 4.48 3.08 -9.58
N LYS A 43 3.47 3.54 -8.83
CA LYS A 43 2.99 2.88 -7.61
C LYS A 43 2.68 1.39 -7.84
N VAL A 44 2.08 1.04 -8.97
CA VAL A 44 1.73 -0.36 -9.30
C VAL A 44 2.97 -1.24 -9.45
N PHE A 45 4.02 -0.74 -10.11
CA PHE A 45 5.27 -1.49 -10.28
C PHE A 45 6.04 -1.62 -8.97
N ILE A 46 6.07 -0.56 -8.18
CA ILE A 46 6.66 -0.59 -6.83
C ILE A 46 5.97 -1.65 -5.99
N MET A 47 4.63 -1.66 -5.96
CA MET A 47 3.86 -2.65 -5.21
C MET A 47 4.12 -4.08 -5.70
N ALA A 48 4.10 -4.30 -7.02
CA ALA A 48 4.34 -5.62 -7.60
C ALA A 48 5.73 -6.18 -7.27
N GLN A 49 6.75 -5.33 -7.14
CA GLN A 49 8.09 -5.76 -6.76
C GLN A 49 8.22 -5.96 -5.24
N ILE A 50 7.75 -4.98 -4.45
CA ILE A 50 7.98 -4.94 -3.01
C ILE A 50 7.10 -5.92 -2.24
N PHE A 51 5.92 -6.26 -2.76
CA PHE A 51 4.98 -7.18 -2.12
C PHE A 51 4.85 -8.50 -2.89
N SER A 52 5.88 -8.87 -3.66
CA SER A 52 5.87 -10.05 -4.52
C SER A 52 5.75 -11.38 -3.77
N GLU A 53 6.04 -11.40 -2.46
CA GLU A 53 5.90 -12.59 -1.62
C GLU A 53 4.47 -12.84 -1.13
N PHE A 54 3.56 -11.86 -1.27
CA PHE A 54 2.19 -11.98 -0.81
C PHE A 54 1.26 -12.31 -1.98
N ASP A 55 0.49 -13.39 -1.85
CA ASP A 55 -0.51 -13.77 -2.85
C ASP A 55 -1.63 -12.72 -2.96
N THR A 56 -1.94 -12.02 -1.87
CA THR A 56 -2.97 -10.98 -1.82
C THR A 56 -2.66 -9.97 -0.71
N PHE A 57 -2.89 -8.68 -1.00
CA PHE A 57 -2.80 -7.60 -0.02
C PHE A 57 -3.82 -6.50 -0.34
N ILE A 58 -4.15 -5.69 0.67
CA ILE A 58 -5.00 -4.51 0.52
C ILE A 58 -4.10 -3.28 0.52
N TRP A 59 -4.23 -2.42 -0.49
CA TRP A 59 -3.56 -1.13 -0.53
C TRP A 59 -4.54 -0.01 -0.20
N CYS A 60 -4.12 0.89 0.69
CA CYS A 60 -4.90 2.05 1.09
C CYS A 60 -4.06 3.33 0.87
N ASP A 61 -4.69 4.37 0.35
CA ASP A 61 -4.07 5.70 0.29
C ASP A 61 -3.95 6.28 1.72
N THR A 62 -2.92 7.10 1.96
CA THR A 62 -2.67 7.72 3.27
C THR A 62 -3.77 8.68 3.71
N SER A 63 -4.61 9.12 2.78
CA SER A 63 -5.79 9.96 3.04
C SER A 63 -7.00 9.19 3.58
N ILE A 64 -6.97 7.86 3.61
CA ILE A 64 -8.08 7.01 4.05
C ILE A 64 -8.04 6.82 5.57
N THR A 65 -9.19 7.05 6.22
CA THR A 65 -9.38 6.80 7.66
C THR A 65 -10.51 5.78 7.84
N PHE A 66 -10.25 4.74 8.62
CA PHE A 66 -11.26 3.77 9.03
C PHE A 66 -11.89 4.20 10.35
N HIS A 67 -13.22 4.34 10.37
CA HIS A 67 -13.97 4.68 11.58
C HIS A 67 -14.53 3.45 12.30
N ASP A 68 -14.55 2.30 11.64
CA ASP A 68 -14.98 1.01 12.18
C ASP A 68 -13.79 0.04 12.15
N THR A 69 -13.53 -0.62 13.27
CA THR A 69 -12.46 -1.62 13.43
C THR A 69 -12.69 -2.87 12.58
N ASN A 70 -13.93 -3.11 12.13
CA ASN A 70 -14.30 -4.27 11.32
C ASN A 70 -14.53 -3.93 9.84
N ALA A 71 -14.19 -2.71 9.40
CA ALA A 71 -14.48 -2.23 8.05
C ALA A 71 -13.90 -3.12 6.93
N LEU A 72 -12.81 -3.85 7.22
CA LEU A 72 -12.13 -4.71 6.25
C LEU A 72 -12.54 -6.19 6.35
N ASN A 73 -13.28 -6.62 7.39
CA ASN A 73 -13.65 -8.03 7.57
C ASN A 73 -14.35 -8.63 6.34
N PRO A 74 -15.33 -7.93 5.69
CA PRO A 74 -15.95 -8.48 4.48
C PRO A 74 -14.97 -8.71 3.32
N LEU A 75 -13.92 -7.88 3.21
CA LEU A 75 -12.88 -8.05 2.19
C LEU A 75 -11.98 -9.23 2.52
N PHE A 76 -11.60 -9.40 3.80
CA PHE A 76 -10.83 -10.57 4.24
C PHE A 76 -11.62 -11.86 4.01
N ASP A 77 -12.90 -11.89 4.36
CA ASP A 77 -13.77 -13.06 4.12
C ASP A 77 -13.81 -13.43 2.62
N LEU A 78 -13.85 -12.44 1.72
CA LEU A 78 -13.83 -12.69 0.28
C LEU A 78 -12.48 -13.25 -0.21
N ILE A 79 -11.38 -12.71 0.31
CA ILE A 79 -10.02 -13.15 -0.02
C ILE A 79 -9.81 -14.59 0.46
N GLU A 80 -10.15 -14.89 1.72
CA GLU A 80 -10.01 -16.22 2.33
C GLU A 80 -10.85 -17.27 1.61
N ASN A 81 -12.05 -16.90 1.14
CA ASN A 81 -12.93 -17.79 0.38
C ASN A 81 -12.59 -17.86 -1.12
N GLY A 82 -11.47 -17.25 -1.57
CA GLY A 82 -11.04 -17.24 -2.96
C GLY A 82 -12.06 -16.61 -3.91
N THR A 83 -12.95 -15.77 -3.39
CA THR A 83 -14.05 -15.18 -4.15
C THR A 83 -13.65 -13.78 -4.57
N VAL A 84 -13.21 -13.64 -5.82
CA VAL A 84 -12.98 -12.31 -6.40
C VAL A 84 -14.34 -11.64 -6.52
N SER A 85 -14.58 -10.60 -5.73
CA SER A 85 -15.78 -9.77 -5.88
C SER A 85 -15.88 -9.29 -7.34
N PRO A 86 -17.05 -9.34 -8.00
CA PRO A 86 -17.21 -8.69 -9.30
C PRO A 86 -16.75 -7.23 -9.15
N VAL A 87 -15.93 -6.75 -10.07
CA VAL A 87 -15.38 -5.39 -10.04
C VAL A 87 -16.53 -4.40 -9.81
N ILE A 88 -16.62 -3.85 -8.59
CA ILE A 88 -17.60 -2.82 -8.26
C ILE A 88 -17.01 -1.51 -8.77
N LEU A 89 -17.24 -1.21 -10.05
CA LEU A 89 -16.99 0.13 -10.57
C LEU A 89 -17.97 1.09 -9.88
N PRO A 90 -17.51 2.20 -9.29
CA PRO A 90 -18.40 3.18 -8.70
C PRO A 90 -19.37 3.66 -9.78
N SER A 91 -20.67 3.45 -9.54
CA SER A 91 -21.73 3.93 -10.42
C SER A 91 -21.78 5.46 -10.33
N GLY A 92 -21.19 6.13 -11.32
CA GLY A 92 -21.30 7.58 -11.47
C GLY A 92 -20.09 8.31 -12.06
N MET A 93 -19.59 7.86 -13.23
CA MET A 93 -18.97 8.80 -14.18
C MET A 93 -20.00 9.25 -15.19
#